data_AF-A0A8H4ZJ21-F1
#
_entry.id   AF-A0A8H4ZJ21-F1
#
_cell.length_a   1.000
_cell.length_b   1.000
_cell.length_c   1.000
_cell.angle_alpha   90.00
_cell.angle_beta   90.00
_cell.angle_gamma   90.00
#
_symmetry.space_group_name_H-M   'P 1'
#
loop_
_entity.id
_entity.type
_entity.pdbx_description
1 polymer ?
#
loop_
_entity_poly.entity_id
_entity_poly.type
_entity_poly.pdbx_seq_one_letter_code
_entity_poly.pdbx_strand_id
1 'polypeptide(L)'
;MVHQYWLLALPILVLDAAQGVVAIPGSHAGKSYPSSPGVHVLPLIEDNSDDYHSWIAEVAAGTPSQKMKLNLDIAKSTTWFISDKTFAECDGCNDGYYQLNKSKTSSPILGHTAVSYGDPTTYPPSNQTFHLDFHKDIFNIAGVSIPKQVFGLFNPSKDEFSGIGGLALGPNMEHGYAPGKIYSSFLDSLVANKKIASRTYSVDLHEHGSKPGKSFCSSIILGGIDTGKFKGKLVKRPLVKDELGTFGQVLKSIFREEGLRQTVPKGKNHASEVTSYEVHKNDSVFLLDSSNQYLRFR
;
A
#
# COMPACT_ATOMS: atom_id res chain seq x y z
N MET A 1 49.50 -37.67 8.43
CA MET A 1 49.10 -36.51 7.59
C MET A 1 47.58 -36.52 7.51
N VAL A 2 46.91 -35.86 8.46
CA VAL A 2 45.44 -35.90 8.61
C VAL A 2 44.84 -34.76 7.80
N HIS A 3 44.07 -35.07 6.75
CA HIS A 3 43.35 -34.08 5.98
C HIS A 3 42.07 -33.68 6.71
N GLN A 4 42.05 -32.44 7.22
CA GLN A 4 40.90 -31.82 7.87
C GLN A 4 40.08 -31.09 6.80
N TYR A 5 38.93 -31.66 6.42
CA TYR A 5 37.99 -30.99 5.52
C TYR A 5 37.08 -30.06 6.33
N TRP A 6 37.24 -28.75 6.14
CA TRP A 6 36.29 -27.76 6.62
C TRP A 6 35.13 -27.68 5.63
N LEU A 7 33.98 -28.21 6.04
CA LEU A 7 32.70 -27.98 5.37
C LEU A 7 32.22 -26.55 5.71
N LEU A 8 32.51 -25.62 4.81
CA LEU A 8 31.86 -24.31 4.77
C LEU A 8 30.43 -24.51 4.28
N ALA A 9 29.50 -24.68 5.22
CA ALA A 9 28.08 -24.54 4.96
C ALA A 9 27.78 -23.06 4.71
N LEU A 10 27.83 -22.63 3.46
CA LEU A 10 27.22 -21.38 3.03
C LEU A 10 25.71 -21.51 3.28
N PRO A 11 25.11 -20.70 4.18
CA PRO A 11 23.66 -20.67 4.25
C PRO A 11 23.20 -20.11 2.91
N ILE A 12 22.43 -20.92 2.19
CA ILE A 12 21.67 -20.47 1.03
C ILE A 12 20.76 -19.35 1.54
N LEU A 13 21.18 -18.10 1.28
CA LEU A 13 20.30 -16.95 1.35
C LEU A 13 19.23 -17.19 0.30
N VAL A 14 18.11 -17.76 0.72
CA VAL A 14 16.87 -17.70 -0.05
C VAL A 14 16.46 -16.23 -0.05
N LEU A 15 16.96 -15.47 -1.04
CA LEU A 15 16.31 -14.24 -1.45
C LEU A 15 14.97 -14.68 -2.04
N ASP A 16 13.96 -14.80 -1.19
CA ASP A 16 12.59 -14.98 -1.64
C ASP A 16 12.20 -13.65 -2.29
N ALA A 17 12.35 -13.57 -3.62
CA ALA A 17 11.96 -12.41 -4.38
C ALA A 17 10.45 -12.24 -4.20
N ALA A 18 10.03 -11.16 -3.54
CA ALA A 18 8.62 -10.84 -3.41
C ALA A 18 7.99 -10.72 -4.82
N GLN A 19 6.86 -11.40 -5.02
CA GLN A 19 6.17 -11.43 -6.32
C GLN A 19 4.86 -10.66 -6.20
N GLY A 20 4.67 -9.69 -7.09
CA GLY A 20 3.37 -9.06 -7.34
C GLY A 20 2.56 -9.93 -8.30
N VAL A 21 1.25 -9.87 -8.21
CA VAL A 21 0.37 -10.61 -9.12
C VAL A 21 -0.72 -9.66 -9.60
N VAL A 22 -0.88 -9.54 -10.92
CA VAL A 22 -1.85 -8.64 -11.54
C VAL A 22 -2.85 -9.47 -12.34
N ALA A 23 -4.14 -9.15 -12.23
CA ALA A 23 -5.19 -9.68 -13.09
C ALA A 23 -5.42 -8.75 -14.29
N ILE A 24 -5.75 -9.32 -15.45
CA ILE A 24 -6.17 -8.52 -16.62
C ILE A 24 -7.66 -8.17 -16.46
N PRO A 25 -8.10 -6.92 -16.68
CA PRO A 25 -9.51 -6.54 -16.54
C PRO A 25 -10.42 -7.31 -17.51
N GLY A 26 -11.57 -7.77 -17.00
CA GLY A 26 -12.66 -8.38 -17.78
C GLY A 26 -13.98 -8.28 -17.01
N SER A 27 -15.14 -8.36 -17.69
CA SER A 27 -16.48 -8.32 -17.06
C SER A 27 -16.60 -9.34 -15.91
N HIS A 28 -17.41 -9.17 -14.86
CA HIS A 28 -17.27 -9.96 -13.61
C HIS A 28 -18.11 -11.26 -13.50
N ALA A 29 -17.80 -12.08 -12.48
CA ALA A 29 -18.62 -13.18 -11.96
C ALA A 29 -19.28 -12.75 -10.64
N GLY A 30 -20.59 -12.96 -10.48
CA GLY A 30 -21.41 -12.28 -9.47
C GLY A 30 -21.41 -12.84 -8.04
N LYS A 31 -20.36 -13.54 -7.59
CA LYS A 31 -20.30 -14.11 -6.21
C LYS A 31 -18.89 -14.00 -5.62
N SER A 32 -18.78 -13.38 -4.45
CA SER A 32 -17.56 -13.30 -3.63
C SER A 32 -17.31 -14.61 -2.89
N TYR A 33 -16.05 -15.05 -2.85
CA TYR A 33 -15.64 -16.23 -2.09
C TYR A 33 -14.31 -15.94 -1.39
N PRO A 34 -14.31 -15.46 -0.14
CA PRO A 34 -13.10 -15.46 0.68
C PRO A 34 -12.73 -16.91 1.02
N SER A 35 -11.51 -17.32 0.71
CA SER A 35 -11.03 -18.68 0.98
C SER A 35 -10.14 -18.71 2.23
N SER A 36 -10.63 -19.34 3.31
CA SER A 36 -9.90 -19.88 4.48
C SER A 36 -9.71 -18.97 5.73
N PRO A 37 -9.53 -19.59 6.92
CA PRO A 37 -9.09 -18.92 8.14
C PRO A 37 -7.77 -18.15 7.94
N GLY A 38 -7.62 -16.99 8.57
CA GLY A 38 -6.44 -16.14 8.41
C GLY A 38 -6.51 -15.17 7.23
N VAL A 39 -7.70 -15.00 6.64
CA VAL A 39 -8.01 -13.97 5.66
C VAL A 39 -8.84 -12.87 6.32
N HIS A 40 -8.41 -11.62 6.20
CA HIS A 40 -9.10 -10.48 6.81
C HIS A 40 -9.48 -9.46 5.73
N VAL A 41 -10.77 -9.17 5.62
CA VAL A 41 -11.29 -8.20 4.65
C VAL A 41 -11.38 -6.84 5.33
N LEU A 42 -10.70 -5.85 4.75
CA LEU A 42 -10.77 -4.46 5.12
C LEU A 42 -11.60 -3.72 4.06
N PRO A 43 -12.85 -3.33 4.37
CA PRO A 43 -13.61 -2.44 3.51
C PRO A 43 -12.89 -1.08 3.39
N LEU A 44 -12.93 -0.50 2.19
CA LEU A 44 -12.43 0.83 1.91
C LEU A 44 -13.61 1.77 1.68
N ILE A 45 -13.45 3.00 2.16
CA ILE A 45 -14.32 4.13 1.88
C ILE A 45 -13.69 4.85 0.70
N GLU A 46 -14.46 5.06 -0.35
CA GLU A 46 -14.05 5.92 -1.46
C GLU A 46 -14.16 7.37 -1.03
N ASP A 47 -13.08 8.13 -1.24
CA ASP A 47 -13.06 9.57 -1.08
C ASP A 47 -12.92 10.19 -2.45
N ASN A 48 -14.01 10.77 -2.93
CA ASN A 48 -14.16 11.34 -4.25
C ASN A 48 -14.57 12.81 -4.08
N SER A 49 -13.55 13.67 -4.05
CA SER A 49 -13.69 15.12 -4.07
C SER A 49 -13.30 15.64 -5.46
N ASP A 50 -13.77 16.84 -5.82
CA ASP A 50 -13.62 17.41 -7.16
C ASP A 50 -12.16 17.44 -7.68
N ASP A 51 -11.18 17.54 -6.76
CA ASP A 51 -9.74 17.59 -7.08
C ASP A 51 -8.95 16.36 -6.56
N TYR A 52 -9.60 15.45 -5.82
CA TYR A 52 -8.91 14.32 -5.18
C TYR A 52 -9.74 13.04 -5.11
N HIS A 53 -9.19 11.95 -5.69
CA HIS A 53 -9.70 10.59 -5.57
C HIS A 53 -8.75 9.72 -4.75
N SER A 54 -9.25 9.09 -3.70
CA SER A 54 -8.49 8.13 -2.89
C SER A 54 -9.36 7.08 -2.21
N TRP A 55 -8.71 6.15 -1.51
CA TRP A 55 -9.38 5.11 -0.73
C TRP A 55 -8.94 5.17 0.72
N ILE A 56 -9.91 5.29 1.61
CA ILE A 56 -9.71 5.45 3.03
C ILE A 56 -10.02 4.13 3.75
N ALA A 57 -9.18 3.78 4.71
CA ALA A 57 -9.39 2.66 5.63
C ALA A 57 -9.68 3.16 7.04
N GLU A 58 -10.65 2.54 7.71
CA GLU A 58 -10.85 2.71 9.14
C GLU A 58 -9.92 1.78 9.93
N VAL A 59 -9.19 2.36 10.87
CA VAL A 59 -8.27 1.66 11.77
C VAL A 59 -8.49 2.13 13.20
N ALA A 60 -7.90 1.44 14.17
CA ALA A 60 -7.87 1.95 15.53
C ALA A 60 -6.58 1.59 16.26
N ALA A 61 -6.08 2.48 17.11
CA ALA A 61 -4.87 2.25 17.89
C ALA A 61 -5.04 2.60 19.37
N GLY A 62 -4.26 1.95 20.23
CA GLY A 62 -4.16 2.26 21.66
C GLY A 62 -5.16 1.57 22.58
N THR A 63 -5.04 1.89 23.88
CA THR A 63 -5.88 1.37 24.97
C THR A 63 -6.37 2.49 25.90
N PRO A 64 -7.65 2.87 25.91
CA PRO A 64 -8.72 2.35 25.04
C PRO A 64 -8.47 2.64 23.56
N SER A 65 -9.11 1.84 22.71
CA SER A 65 -8.96 1.91 21.25
C SER A 65 -9.49 3.24 20.71
N GLN A 66 -8.66 3.92 19.91
CA GLN A 66 -8.96 5.21 19.27
C GLN A 66 -9.17 4.97 17.78
N LYS A 67 -10.39 5.18 17.28
CA LYS A 67 -10.70 5.00 15.84
C LYS A 67 -10.25 6.21 15.04
N MET A 68 -9.63 5.96 13.90
CA MET A 68 -9.15 6.96 12.95
C MET A 68 -9.33 6.42 11.54
N LYS A 69 -9.37 7.32 10.58
CA LYS A 69 -9.32 7.00 9.15
C LYS A 69 -7.94 7.33 8.61
N LEU A 70 -7.47 6.51 7.68
CA LEU A 70 -6.18 6.67 7.01
C LEU A 70 -6.35 6.48 5.51
N ASN A 71 -5.64 7.28 4.71
CA ASN A 71 -5.58 7.11 3.27
C ASN A 71 -4.68 5.92 2.90
N LEU A 72 -5.15 5.05 2.00
CA LEU A 72 -4.45 3.87 1.57
C LEU A 72 -3.29 4.21 0.62
N ASP A 73 -2.09 3.84 1.03
CA ASP A 73 -0.89 3.97 0.21
C ASP A 73 -0.12 2.64 0.16
N ILE A 74 -0.31 1.89 -0.93
CA ILE A 74 0.40 0.63 -1.13
C ILE A 74 1.87 0.80 -1.57
N ALA A 75 2.29 2.03 -1.91
CA ALA A 75 3.65 2.32 -2.36
C ALA A 75 4.57 2.68 -1.20
N LYS A 76 4.05 3.25 -0.10
CA LYS A 76 4.84 3.62 1.09
C LYS A 76 4.99 2.47 2.07
N SER A 77 5.95 2.59 2.98
CA SER A 77 6.26 1.59 4.02
C SER A 77 5.87 1.99 5.44
N THR A 78 5.64 3.29 5.68
CA THR A 78 5.36 3.80 7.03
C THR A 78 3.89 4.14 7.18
N THR A 79 3.18 3.38 8.00
CA THR A 79 1.84 3.79 8.46
C THR A 79 2.02 4.91 9.48
N TRP A 80 1.24 5.97 9.39
CA TRP A 80 1.38 7.13 10.27
C TRP A 80 0.07 7.81 10.58
N PHE A 81 0.01 8.40 11.77
CA PHE A 81 -1.15 9.13 12.28
C PHE A 81 -0.83 10.60 12.52
N ILE A 82 -1.86 11.42 12.46
CA ILE A 82 -1.85 12.78 13.00
C ILE A 82 -1.73 12.66 14.53
N SER A 83 -0.79 13.38 15.13
CA SER A 83 -0.64 13.43 16.59
C SER A 83 -1.59 14.45 17.23
N ASP A 84 -1.76 14.37 18.54
CA ASP A 84 -2.41 15.41 19.36
C ASP A 84 -1.77 16.79 19.20
N LYS A 85 -0.44 16.85 19.03
CA LYS A 85 0.28 18.11 18.77
C LYS A 85 -0.09 18.72 17.43
N THR A 86 -0.05 17.93 16.35
CA THR A 86 -0.41 18.42 15.02
C THR A 86 -1.88 18.78 14.95
N PHE A 87 -2.76 17.98 15.55
CA PHE A 87 -4.19 18.23 15.51
C PHE A 87 -4.57 19.60 16.11
N ALA A 88 -3.82 20.09 17.11
CA ALA A 88 -4.05 21.41 17.71
C ALA A 88 -3.84 22.58 16.72
N GLU A 89 -3.07 22.35 15.66
CA GLU A 89 -2.71 23.33 14.63
C GLU A 89 -3.27 22.96 13.24
N CYS A 90 -4.07 21.89 13.16
CA CYS A 90 -4.56 21.37 11.89
C CYS A 90 -5.92 21.97 11.53
N ASP A 91 -6.01 22.55 10.33
CA ASP A 91 -7.29 22.90 9.72
C ASP A 91 -7.80 21.72 8.86
N GLY A 92 -8.98 21.18 9.16
CA GLY A 92 -9.57 20.08 8.38
C GLY A 92 -9.16 18.64 8.75
N CYS A 93 -8.47 18.40 9.87
CA CYS A 93 -8.20 17.03 10.38
C CYS A 93 -9.45 16.35 10.98
N ASN A 94 -10.50 16.14 10.19
CA ASN A 94 -11.79 15.61 10.68
C ASN A 94 -11.82 14.08 10.82
N ASP A 95 -10.81 13.40 10.29
CA ASP A 95 -10.73 11.94 10.17
C ASP A 95 -10.09 11.24 11.39
N GLY A 96 -9.92 12.01 12.46
CA GLY A 96 -9.39 11.54 13.74
C GLY A 96 -7.87 11.65 13.83
N TYR A 97 -7.39 11.59 15.07
CA TYR A 97 -5.99 11.74 15.42
C TYR A 97 -5.66 10.86 16.62
N TYR A 98 -4.38 10.54 16.76
CA TYR A 98 -3.89 9.69 17.83
C TYR A 98 -3.55 10.52 19.07
N GLN A 99 -4.30 10.30 20.16
CA GLN A 99 -4.08 10.96 21.44
C GLN A 99 -3.13 10.12 22.30
N LEU A 100 -1.89 10.57 22.38
CA LEU A 100 -0.83 9.85 23.07
C LEU A 100 -1.16 9.63 24.55
N ASN A 101 -1.70 10.64 25.21
CA ASN A 101 -2.07 10.61 26.63
C ASN A 101 -3.29 9.72 26.96
N LYS A 102 -4.10 9.35 25.96
CA LYS A 102 -5.28 8.50 26.16
C LYS A 102 -4.94 7.02 26.09
N SER A 103 -3.84 6.64 25.45
CA SER A 103 -3.45 5.24 25.37
C SER A 103 -2.52 4.81 26.51
N LYS A 104 -2.96 3.84 27.29
CA LYS A 104 -2.18 3.24 28.39
C LYS A 104 -1.11 2.25 27.91
N THR A 105 -1.16 1.84 26.65
CA THR A 105 -0.25 0.84 26.06
C THR A 105 0.73 1.45 25.06
N SER A 106 0.63 2.75 24.82
CA SER A 106 1.52 3.49 23.94
C SER A 106 2.93 3.54 24.53
N SER A 107 3.93 3.38 23.67
CA SER A 107 5.33 3.61 24.05
C SER A 107 6.13 4.18 22.88
N PRO A 108 6.99 5.18 23.14
CA PRO A 108 7.88 5.70 22.11
C PRO A 108 8.92 4.64 21.73
N ILE A 109 9.41 4.72 20.48
CA ILE A 109 10.56 3.96 20.01
C ILE A 109 11.63 4.98 19.59
N LEU A 110 12.90 4.67 19.88
CA LEU A 110 14.00 5.48 19.37
C LEU A 110 14.02 5.42 17.84
N GLY A 111 13.85 6.58 17.20
CA GLY A 111 13.95 6.74 15.76
C GLY A 111 12.86 7.66 15.21
N HIS A 112 13.17 8.26 14.06
CA HIS A 112 12.26 9.09 13.29
C HIS A 112 12.40 8.72 11.81
N THR A 113 11.43 9.14 11.01
CA THR A 113 11.50 9.04 9.56
C THR A 113 10.83 10.25 8.91
N ALA A 114 11.02 10.39 7.61
CA ALA A 114 10.33 11.38 6.80
C ALA A 114 9.57 10.65 5.69
N VAL A 115 8.32 11.03 5.47
CA VAL A 115 7.52 10.55 4.35
C VAL A 115 7.23 11.73 3.43
N SER A 116 7.52 11.57 2.14
CA SER A 116 7.29 12.60 1.15
C SER A 116 6.20 12.19 0.17
N TYR A 117 5.32 13.14 -0.14
CA TYR A 117 4.20 13.04 -1.08
C TYR A 117 4.28 14.16 -2.09
N GLY A 118 3.46 14.09 -3.14
CA GLY A 118 3.45 15.06 -4.22
C GLY A 118 4.57 14.84 -5.24
N ASP A 119 4.63 15.75 -6.21
CA ASP A 119 5.49 15.63 -7.37
C ASP A 119 6.54 16.76 -7.38
N PRO A 120 7.84 16.45 -7.27
CA PRO A 120 8.89 17.46 -7.30
C PRO A 120 9.13 18.05 -8.70
N THR A 121 8.54 17.47 -9.76
CA THR A 121 8.72 17.91 -11.15
C THR A 121 7.68 18.92 -11.62
N THR A 122 6.61 19.15 -10.84
CA THR A 122 5.61 20.17 -11.17
C THR A 122 6.18 21.58 -10.97
N TYR A 123 5.56 22.58 -11.58
CA TYR A 123 5.91 23.99 -11.38
C TYR A 123 4.69 24.81 -10.91
N PRO A 124 4.65 25.25 -9.62
CA PRO A 124 5.65 24.99 -8.58
C PRO A 124 5.70 23.50 -8.16
N PRO A 125 6.80 23.03 -7.56
CA PRO A 125 6.88 21.69 -6.99
C PRO A 125 5.78 21.48 -5.96
N SER A 126 5.10 20.34 -6.06
CA SER A 126 3.98 20.00 -5.17
C SER A 126 4.39 19.07 -4.03
N ASN A 127 5.70 18.82 -3.87
CA ASN A 127 6.19 17.86 -2.90
C ASN A 127 6.09 18.39 -1.47
N GLN A 128 5.50 17.59 -0.59
CA GLN A 128 5.41 17.86 0.85
C GLN A 128 6.07 16.73 1.61
N THR A 129 6.79 17.07 2.69
CA THR A 129 7.52 16.11 3.52
C THR A 129 7.04 16.19 4.96
N PHE A 130 6.62 15.06 5.52
CA PHE A 130 6.13 14.94 6.88
C PHE A 130 7.14 14.19 7.74
N HIS A 131 7.53 14.79 8.86
CA HIS A 131 8.47 14.19 9.81
C HIS A 131 7.73 13.44 10.91
N LEU A 132 8.10 12.19 11.10
CA LEU A 132 7.38 11.23 11.93
C LEU A 132 8.27 10.69 13.05
N ASP A 133 7.78 10.72 14.29
CA ASP A 133 8.41 10.03 15.42
C ASP A 133 7.81 8.64 15.61
N PHE A 134 8.66 7.63 15.75
CA PHE A 134 8.17 6.26 15.88
C PHE A 134 7.57 6.00 17.27
N HIS A 135 6.38 5.41 17.24
CA HIS A 135 5.69 4.88 18.41
C HIS A 135 5.26 3.46 18.14
N LYS A 136 5.03 2.69 19.22
CA LYS A 136 4.34 1.41 19.14
C LYS A 136 3.15 1.37 20.08
N ASP A 137 2.11 0.71 19.61
CA ASP A 137 0.94 0.40 20.40
C ASP A 137 0.20 -0.84 19.84
N ILE A 138 -0.94 -1.19 20.42
CA ILE A 138 -1.92 -2.09 19.86
C ILE A 138 -2.57 -1.39 18.67
N PHE A 139 -2.53 -2.03 17.51
CA PHE A 139 -3.16 -1.55 16.27
C PHE A 139 -4.23 -2.54 15.83
N ASN A 140 -5.40 -2.02 15.46
CA ASN A 140 -6.58 -2.78 15.09
C ASN A 140 -7.04 -2.38 13.70
N ILE A 141 -7.32 -3.38 12.87
CA ILE A 141 -7.72 -3.20 11.48
C ILE A 141 -8.33 -4.50 10.98
N ALA A 142 -9.34 -4.43 10.12
CA ALA A 142 -9.97 -5.62 9.52
C ALA A 142 -10.38 -6.70 10.56
N GLY A 143 -10.78 -6.29 11.77
CA GLY A 143 -11.14 -7.21 12.86
C GLY A 143 -9.97 -7.91 13.56
N VAL A 144 -8.72 -7.60 13.22
CA VAL A 144 -7.53 -8.13 13.90
C VAL A 144 -6.83 -7.10 14.76
N SER A 145 -6.34 -7.56 15.91
CA SER A 145 -5.48 -6.79 16.82
C SER A 145 -4.04 -7.25 16.70
N ILE A 146 -3.14 -6.29 16.50
CA ILE A 146 -1.69 -6.47 16.36
C ILE A 146 -1.01 -5.78 17.55
N PRO A 147 -0.41 -6.54 18.49
CA PRO A 147 0.31 -5.94 19.60
C PRO A 147 1.64 -5.35 19.13
N LYS A 148 2.03 -4.21 19.75
CA LYS A 148 3.34 -3.56 19.54
C LYS A 148 3.62 -3.23 18.06
N GLN A 149 2.58 -2.89 17.28
CA GLN A 149 2.74 -2.41 15.91
C GLN A 149 3.41 -1.03 15.96
N VAL A 150 4.45 -0.86 15.14
CA VAL A 150 5.15 0.43 15.00
C VAL A 150 4.43 1.29 13.96
N PHE A 151 4.28 2.57 14.25
CA PHE A 151 3.76 3.58 13.33
C PHE A 151 4.44 4.93 13.59
N GLY A 152 4.38 5.83 12.62
CA GLY A 152 4.82 7.21 12.79
C GLY A 152 3.74 8.08 13.42
N LEU A 153 4.13 8.97 14.32
CA LEU A 153 3.30 10.10 14.73
C LEU A 153 3.84 11.35 14.05
N PHE A 154 3.01 12.00 13.24
CA PHE A 154 3.35 13.25 12.61
C PHE A 154 3.46 14.34 13.68
N ASN A 155 4.60 15.03 13.71
CA ASN A 155 4.79 16.21 14.53
C ASN A 155 4.55 17.46 13.68
N PRO A 156 3.95 18.51 14.24
CA PRO A 156 3.68 19.73 13.50
C PRO A 156 4.96 20.29 12.86
N SER A 157 4.86 20.64 11.57
CA SER A 157 5.85 21.44 10.85
C SER A 157 5.51 22.94 10.99
N LYS A 158 6.33 23.82 10.42
CA LYS A 158 6.08 25.28 10.48
C LYS A 158 4.84 25.74 9.71
N ASP A 159 4.33 24.89 8.83
CA ASP A 159 3.23 25.18 7.91
C ASP A 159 1.94 24.50 8.41
N GLU A 160 0.81 25.16 8.19
CA GLU A 160 -0.52 24.59 8.49
C GLU A 160 -0.72 23.29 7.72
N PHE A 161 -1.13 22.24 8.43
CA PHE A 161 -1.48 20.96 7.83
C PHE A 161 -2.99 20.83 7.68
N SER A 162 -3.44 20.32 6.54
CA SER A 162 -4.79 19.86 6.32
C SER A 162 -4.75 18.49 5.67
N GLY A 163 -5.50 17.53 6.20
CA GLY A 163 -5.64 16.21 5.59
C GLY A 163 -5.71 15.06 6.58
N ILE A 164 -5.25 13.91 6.11
CA ILE A 164 -5.42 12.59 6.73
C ILE A 164 -4.07 11.86 6.79
N GLY A 165 -3.90 10.98 7.79
CA GLY A 165 -2.73 10.10 7.87
C GLY A 165 -2.70 9.03 6.77
N GLY A 166 -1.60 8.27 6.70
CA GLY A 166 -1.40 7.23 5.68
C GLY A 166 -1.37 5.80 6.25
N LEU A 167 -2.09 4.88 5.61
CA LEU A 167 -2.00 3.43 5.81
C LEU A 167 -1.08 2.83 4.75
N ALA A 168 0.10 2.41 5.18
CA ALA A 168 1.15 1.92 4.31
C ALA A 168 1.19 0.39 4.22
N LEU A 169 1.24 -0.16 3.00
CA LEU A 169 1.36 -1.61 2.75
C LEU A 169 2.60 -2.01 1.91
N GLY A 170 3.37 -1.03 1.44
CA GLY A 170 4.56 -1.23 0.62
C GLY A 170 5.79 -1.70 1.42
N PRO A 171 6.82 -2.20 0.72
CA PRO A 171 8.08 -2.62 1.32
C PRO A 171 8.89 -1.42 1.81
N ASN A 172 9.81 -1.65 2.76
CA ASN A 172 10.81 -0.65 3.10
C ASN A 172 11.70 -0.36 1.88
N MET A 173 11.95 0.92 1.59
CA MET A 173 12.65 1.35 0.37
C MET A 173 14.10 0.86 0.29
N GLU A 174 14.78 0.68 1.42
CA GLU A 174 16.19 0.26 1.45
C GLU A 174 16.36 -1.24 1.62
N HIS A 175 15.48 -1.86 2.41
CA HIS A 175 15.63 -3.24 2.88
C HIS A 175 14.57 -4.20 2.34
N GLY A 176 13.58 -3.71 1.60
CA GLY A 176 12.50 -4.53 1.07
C GLY A 176 11.66 -5.14 2.19
N TYR A 177 11.37 -6.44 2.06
CA TYR A 177 10.69 -7.25 3.08
C TYR A 177 11.65 -8.10 3.92
N ALA A 178 12.93 -7.72 4.00
CA ALA A 178 13.93 -8.48 4.75
C ALA A 178 13.54 -8.56 6.23
N PRO A 179 13.38 -9.77 6.82
CA PRO A 179 12.98 -9.91 8.21
C PRO A 179 14.05 -9.34 9.15
N GLY A 180 13.63 -8.66 10.21
CA GLY A 180 14.53 -8.13 11.25
C GLY A 180 15.36 -6.91 10.83
N LYS A 181 15.05 -6.27 9.70
CA LYS A 181 15.69 -5.03 9.24
C LYS A 181 14.69 -3.88 9.28
N ILE A 182 14.93 -2.91 10.16
CA ILE A 182 14.06 -1.75 10.47
C ILE A 182 12.63 -2.23 10.87
N TYR A 183 11.81 -1.35 11.47
CA TYR A 183 10.53 -1.74 12.09
C TYR A 183 9.69 -2.61 11.15
N SER A 184 9.07 -3.66 11.72
CA SER A 184 8.23 -4.59 10.97
C SER A 184 7.13 -3.83 10.23
N SER A 185 7.07 -4.02 8.91
CA SER A 185 5.95 -3.53 8.13
C SER A 185 4.64 -4.05 8.73
N PHE A 186 3.54 -3.38 8.45
CA PHE A 186 2.22 -3.82 8.88
C PHE A 186 1.95 -5.31 8.54
N LEU A 187 2.37 -5.76 7.35
CA LEU A 187 2.25 -7.16 6.91
C LEU A 187 3.18 -8.11 7.67
N ASP A 188 4.41 -7.68 8.00
CA ASP A 188 5.33 -8.46 8.84
C ASP A 188 4.72 -8.75 10.21
N SER A 189 4.15 -7.73 10.85
CA SER A 189 3.54 -7.88 12.17
C SER A 189 2.34 -8.83 12.13
N LEU A 190 1.53 -8.80 11.07
CA LEU A 190 0.43 -9.75 10.90
C LEU A 190 0.92 -11.20 10.78
N VAL A 191 1.98 -11.45 10.01
CA VAL A 191 2.58 -12.79 9.88
C VAL A 191 3.21 -13.23 11.20
N ALA A 192 4.00 -12.37 11.84
CA ALA A 192 4.67 -12.66 13.11
C ALA A 192 3.66 -12.98 14.23
N ASN A 193 2.50 -12.33 14.22
CA ASN A 193 1.39 -12.59 15.15
C ASN A 193 0.42 -13.67 14.66
N LYS A 194 0.78 -14.43 13.62
CA LYS A 194 0.01 -15.55 13.05
C LYS A 194 -1.42 -15.15 12.67
N LYS A 195 -1.64 -13.89 12.27
CA LYS A 195 -2.93 -13.37 11.81
C LYS A 195 -3.18 -13.69 10.35
N ILE A 196 -2.13 -13.72 9.54
CA ILE A 196 -2.13 -14.14 8.13
C ILE A 196 -1.01 -15.16 7.90
N ALA A 197 -1.17 -16.04 6.92
CA ALA A 197 -0.19 -17.09 6.63
C ALA A 197 1.08 -16.60 5.90
N SER A 198 0.96 -15.50 5.16
CA SER A 198 2.03 -14.91 4.35
C SER A 198 1.82 -13.40 4.22
N ARG A 199 2.87 -12.66 3.83
CA ARG A 199 2.84 -11.20 3.55
C ARG A 199 2.10 -10.86 2.25
N THR A 200 0.95 -11.48 2.05
CA THR A 200 0.15 -11.37 0.83
C THR A 200 -1.07 -10.53 1.12
N TYR A 201 -1.42 -9.66 0.19
CA TYR A 201 -2.68 -8.95 0.20
C TYR A 201 -3.18 -8.81 -1.24
N SER A 202 -4.49 -8.63 -1.40
CA SER A 202 -5.07 -8.22 -2.67
C SER A 202 -5.85 -6.93 -2.48
N VAL A 203 -5.87 -6.11 -3.53
CA VAL A 203 -6.51 -4.80 -3.54
C VAL A 203 -7.56 -4.80 -4.62
N ASP A 204 -8.77 -4.42 -4.24
CA ASP A 204 -9.89 -4.16 -5.12
C ASP A 204 -10.35 -2.72 -4.91
N LEU A 205 -10.13 -1.88 -5.93
CA LEU A 205 -10.44 -0.44 -5.92
C LEU A 205 -11.64 -0.09 -6.81
N HIS A 206 -12.41 -1.07 -7.28
CA HIS A 206 -13.50 -0.79 -8.21
C HIS A 206 -14.58 0.10 -7.58
N GLU A 207 -14.82 1.25 -8.19
CA GLU A 207 -16.02 2.06 -7.98
C GLU A 207 -17.24 1.31 -8.53
N HIS A 208 -18.35 1.29 -7.79
CA HIS A 208 -19.62 0.82 -8.35
C HIS A 208 -20.72 1.83 -8.09
N GLY A 209 -21.19 2.41 -9.20
CA GLY A 209 -22.30 3.35 -9.24
C GLY A 209 -23.46 2.92 -8.35
N SER A 210 -23.88 3.88 -7.53
CA SER A 210 -24.98 3.93 -6.59
C SER A 210 -26.24 3.21 -7.07
N LYS A 211 -26.28 1.88 -6.99
CA LYS A 211 -27.53 1.12 -7.03
C LYS A 211 -27.83 0.64 -5.61
N PRO A 212 -28.93 1.12 -5.00
CA PRO A 212 -29.35 0.66 -3.68
C PRO A 212 -29.43 -0.88 -3.64
N GLY A 213 -28.75 -1.50 -2.68
CA GLY A 213 -28.89 -2.93 -2.36
C GLY A 213 -27.86 -3.90 -2.97
N LYS A 214 -26.80 -3.44 -3.66
CA LYS A 214 -25.67 -4.30 -4.06
C LYS A 214 -24.36 -3.77 -3.48
N SER A 215 -23.98 -4.27 -2.32
CA SER A 215 -22.74 -3.93 -1.63
C SER A 215 -21.60 -4.82 -2.14
N PHE A 216 -20.88 -4.35 -3.15
CA PHE A 216 -19.54 -4.84 -3.44
C PHE A 216 -18.58 -3.68 -3.17
N CYS A 217 -18.15 -3.56 -1.92
CA CYS A 217 -17.24 -2.49 -1.49
C CYS A 217 -15.82 -2.73 -2.02
N SER A 218 -15.17 -1.65 -2.43
CA SER A 218 -13.70 -1.56 -2.50
C SER A 218 -13.11 -2.14 -1.23
N SER A 219 -12.05 -2.92 -1.34
CA SER A 219 -11.51 -3.65 -0.20
C SER A 219 -10.06 -4.05 -0.37
N ILE A 220 -9.37 -4.16 0.75
CA ILE A 220 -8.12 -4.91 0.86
C ILE A 220 -8.41 -6.25 1.50
N ILE A 221 -7.86 -7.33 0.97
CA ILE A 221 -7.93 -8.64 1.59
C ILE A 221 -6.52 -9.00 2.05
N LEU A 222 -6.32 -9.05 3.36
CA LEU A 222 -5.06 -9.42 3.99
C LEU A 222 -4.98 -10.94 4.11
N GLY A 223 -3.86 -11.53 3.69
CA GLY A 223 -3.62 -12.96 3.74
C GLY A 223 -4.29 -13.77 2.63
N GLY A 224 -4.96 -13.14 1.66
CA GLY A 224 -5.70 -13.88 0.64
C GLY A 224 -6.16 -13.04 -0.55
N ILE A 225 -6.99 -13.69 -1.38
CA ILE A 225 -7.60 -13.11 -2.57
C ILE A 225 -9.03 -13.64 -2.72
N ASP A 226 -9.94 -12.78 -3.19
CA ASP A 226 -11.28 -13.19 -3.60
C ASP A 226 -11.30 -13.41 -5.11
N THR A 227 -11.37 -14.69 -5.51
CA THR A 227 -11.41 -15.07 -6.93
C THR A 227 -12.71 -14.70 -7.64
N GLY A 228 -13.75 -14.30 -6.89
CA GLY A 228 -14.96 -13.72 -7.45
C GLY A 228 -14.79 -12.30 -7.98
N LYS A 229 -13.74 -11.58 -7.53
CA LYS A 229 -13.52 -10.17 -7.85
C LYS A 229 -12.81 -9.93 -9.19
N PHE A 230 -12.27 -10.97 -9.84
CA PHE A 230 -11.61 -10.86 -11.15
C PHE A 230 -12.00 -11.99 -12.10
N LYS A 231 -11.72 -11.82 -13.40
CA LYS A 231 -11.84 -12.88 -14.41
C LYS A 231 -10.47 -13.28 -14.94
N GLY A 232 -10.41 -14.48 -15.50
CA GLY A 232 -9.21 -15.03 -16.10
C GLY A 232 -8.22 -15.56 -15.06
N LYS A 233 -6.97 -15.77 -15.51
CA LYS A 233 -5.88 -16.23 -14.65
C LYS A 233 -5.05 -15.05 -14.19
N LEU A 234 -4.63 -15.11 -12.95
CA LEU A 234 -3.64 -14.20 -12.39
C LEU A 234 -2.30 -14.34 -13.13
N VAL A 235 -1.68 -13.21 -13.46
CA VAL A 235 -0.35 -13.17 -14.07
C VAL A 235 0.67 -12.72 -13.03
N LYS A 236 1.61 -13.62 -12.72
CA LYS A 236 2.70 -13.31 -11.79
C LYS A 236 3.69 -12.36 -12.45
N ARG A 237 4.10 -11.32 -11.72
CA ARG A 237 5.10 -10.35 -12.14
C ARG A 237 6.12 -10.16 -11.01
N PRO A 238 7.43 -10.33 -11.28
CA PRO A 238 8.42 -10.10 -10.24
C PRO A 238 8.38 -8.63 -9.81
N LEU A 239 8.44 -8.38 -8.51
CA LEU A 239 8.77 -7.05 -8.03
C LEU A 239 10.23 -6.78 -8.34
N VAL A 240 10.50 -5.63 -8.94
CA VAL A 240 11.85 -5.17 -9.26
C VAL A 240 12.18 -3.95 -8.41
N LYS A 241 13.46 -3.59 -8.37
CA LYS A 241 13.85 -2.29 -7.84
C LYS A 241 13.49 -1.20 -8.84
N ASP A 242 13.24 0.00 -8.34
CA ASP A 242 13.13 1.17 -9.19
C ASP A 242 14.50 1.54 -9.80
N GLU A 243 14.52 2.60 -10.60
CA GLU A 243 15.74 3.07 -11.25
C GLU A 243 16.79 3.62 -10.29
N LEU A 244 16.40 3.98 -9.07
CA LEU A 244 17.30 4.41 -8.00
C LEU A 244 17.83 3.21 -7.19
N GLY A 245 17.43 1.99 -7.54
CA GLY A 245 17.82 0.77 -6.85
C GLY A 245 17.08 0.54 -5.52
N THR A 246 15.99 1.29 -5.29
CA THR A 246 15.15 1.18 -4.11
C THR A 246 14.05 0.15 -4.30
N PHE A 247 13.58 -0.42 -3.20
CA PHE A 247 12.45 -1.34 -3.19
C PHE A 247 11.13 -0.57 -3.20
N GLY A 248 10.20 -1.05 -4.01
CA GLY A 248 8.82 -0.59 -4.03
C GLY A 248 7.93 -1.66 -4.65
N GLN A 249 6.63 -1.38 -4.74
CA GLN A 249 5.69 -2.22 -5.50
C GLN A 249 5.87 -1.95 -7.00
N VAL A 250 7.09 -2.18 -7.50
CA VAL A 250 7.50 -1.83 -8.85
C VAL A 250 7.49 -3.07 -9.72
N LEU A 251 6.77 -2.99 -10.84
CA LEU A 251 6.70 -4.05 -11.84
C LEU A 251 7.58 -3.71 -13.02
N LYS A 252 8.25 -4.72 -13.58
CA LYS A 252 8.85 -4.58 -14.90
C LYS A 252 7.75 -4.43 -15.95
N SER A 253 7.86 -3.38 -16.75
CA SER A 253 7.00 -3.09 -17.91
C SER A 253 6.92 -4.30 -18.84
N ILE A 254 5.70 -4.64 -19.22
CA ILE A 254 5.43 -5.54 -20.35
C ILE A 254 5.45 -4.80 -21.70
N PHE A 255 5.39 -3.46 -21.66
CA PHE A 255 5.33 -2.62 -22.86
C PHE A 255 6.68 -2.47 -23.56
N ARG A 256 7.78 -2.95 -22.95
CA ARG A 256 9.12 -2.86 -23.54
C ARG A 256 9.22 -3.54 -24.91
N GLU A 257 8.35 -4.51 -25.20
CA GLU A 257 8.31 -5.21 -26.50
C GLU A 257 7.07 -4.84 -27.34
N GLU A 258 5.94 -4.49 -26.71
CA GLU A 258 4.67 -4.28 -27.45
C GLU A 258 4.17 -2.82 -27.54
N GLY A 259 4.77 -1.89 -26.77
CA GLY A 259 4.30 -0.52 -26.60
C GLY A 259 2.97 -0.41 -25.84
N LEU A 260 2.53 0.81 -25.53
CA LEU A 260 1.14 1.03 -25.11
C LEU A 260 0.26 1.01 -26.35
N ARG A 261 -0.91 0.40 -26.26
CA ARG A 261 -1.85 0.33 -27.39
C ARG A 261 -3.18 0.92 -26.99
N GLN A 262 -3.63 1.91 -27.73
CA GLN A 262 -4.99 2.43 -27.64
C GLN A 262 -5.81 1.83 -28.77
N THR A 263 -6.93 1.20 -28.40
CA THR A 263 -7.91 0.73 -29.39
C THR A 263 -9.06 1.72 -29.43
N VAL A 264 -9.28 2.37 -30.58
CA VAL A 264 -10.39 3.30 -30.79
C VAL A 264 -11.52 2.57 -31.50
N PRO A 265 -12.69 2.36 -30.85
CA PRO A 265 -13.82 1.70 -31.48
C PRO A 265 -14.42 2.57 -32.59
N LYS A 266 -14.53 2.07 -33.82
CA LYS A 266 -15.16 2.77 -34.96
C LYS A 266 -16.63 2.42 -35.17
N GLY A 267 -17.33 2.00 -34.11
CA GLY A 267 -18.73 1.55 -34.17
C GLY A 267 -18.89 0.08 -34.55
N LYS A 268 -20.15 -0.39 -34.61
CA LYS A 268 -20.46 -1.79 -34.93
C LYS A 268 -20.02 -2.13 -36.35
N ASN A 269 -19.37 -3.28 -36.53
CA ASN A 269 -18.92 -3.85 -37.81
C ASN A 269 -17.74 -3.15 -38.50
N HIS A 270 -17.06 -2.22 -37.82
CA HIS A 270 -15.78 -1.68 -38.29
C HIS A 270 -14.63 -2.24 -37.47
N ALA A 271 -13.53 -2.60 -38.14
CA ALA A 271 -12.31 -2.96 -37.44
C ALA A 271 -11.85 -1.77 -36.59
N SER A 272 -11.59 -2.01 -35.31
CA SER A 272 -11.04 -0.99 -34.43
C SER A 272 -9.68 -0.56 -34.92
N GLU A 273 -9.40 0.74 -34.81
CA GLU A 273 -8.06 1.25 -35.07
C GLU A 273 -7.21 1.06 -33.83
N VAL A 274 -6.02 0.50 -33.99
CA VAL A 274 -5.06 0.30 -32.91
C VAL A 274 -3.89 1.25 -33.11
N THR A 275 -3.81 2.26 -32.26
CA THR A 275 -2.65 3.16 -32.20
C THR A 275 -1.66 2.59 -31.20
N SER A 276 -0.42 2.40 -31.63
CA SER A 276 0.67 1.96 -30.75
C SER A 276 1.55 3.16 -30.41
N TYR A 277 1.86 3.30 -29.13
CA TYR A 277 2.75 4.33 -28.58
C TYR A 277 4.01 3.62 -28.09
N GLU A 278 5.16 4.07 -28.60
CA GLU A 278 6.43 3.63 -28.06
C GLU A 278 6.55 4.10 -26.61
N VAL A 279 6.86 3.17 -25.72
CA VAL A 279 7.21 3.49 -24.34
C VAL A 279 8.72 3.65 -24.31
N HIS A 280 9.19 4.79 -23.83
CA HIS A 280 10.62 5.07 -23.80
C HIS A 280 11.35 3.97 -23.01
N LYS A 281 12.55 3.60 -23.46
CA LYS A 281 13.32 2.49 -22.84
C LYS A 281 13.57 2.67 -21.33
N ASN A 282 13.53 3.91 -20.85
CA ASN A 282 13.69 4.24 -19.44
C ASN A 282 12.40 3.98 -18.65
N ASP A 283 11.22 4.07 -19.25
CA ASP A 283 9.91 3.75 -18.62
C ASP A 283 9.63 2.24 -18.61
N SER A 284 10.69 1.47 -18.34
CA SER A 284 10.66 0.01 -18.31
C SER A 284 10.16 -0.56 -16.99
N VAL A 285 9.79 0.29 -16.03
CA VAL A 285 9.28 -0.09 -14.72
C VAL A 285 8.11 0.80 -14.31
N PHE A 286 7.12 0.23 -13.61
CA PHE A 286 5.93 0.93 -13.12
C PHE A 286 5.79 0.74 -11.63
N LEU A 287 5.69 1.84 -10.88
CA LEU A 287 5.29 1.80 -9.49
C LEU A 287 3.77 1.66 -9.41
N LEU A 288 3.30 0.65 -8.66
CA LEU A 288 1.91 0.55 -8.27
C LEU A 288 1.67 1.44 -7.05
N ASP A 289 0.91 2.52 -7.25
CA ASP A 289 0.63 3.53 -6.23
C ASP A 289 -0.88 3.79 -6.18
N SER A 290 -1.52 3.37 -5.08
CA SER A 290 -2.96 3.56 -4.86
C SER A 290 -3.33 4.99 -4.48
N SER A 291 -2.34 5.82 -4.13
CA SER A 291 -2.54 7.21 -3.72
C SER A 291 -2.37 8.20 -4.87
N ASN A 292 -2.03 7.71 -6.07
CA ASN A 292 -1.91 8.51 -7.28
C ASN A 292 -3.08 8.24 -8.23
N GLN A 293 -3.79 9.31 -8.57
CA GLN A 293 -5.01 9.25 -9.39
C GLN A 293 -4.71 9.02 -10.88
N TYR A 294 -3.50 9.40 -11.31
CA TYR A 294 -3.13 9.45 -12.72
C TYR A 294 -2.08 8.38 -13.01
N LEU A 295 -2.25 7.71 -14.16
CA LEU A 295 -1.15 6.97 -14.76
C LEU A 295 -0.14 7.97 -15.33
N ARG A 296 1.06 8.02 -14.74
CA ARG A 296 2.12 8.94 -15.15
C ARG A 296 3.26 8.21 -15.84
N PHE A 297 3.76 8.82 -16.90
CA PHE A 297 5.00 8.47 -17.59
C PHE A 297 5.98 9.62 -17.42
N ARG A 298 7.27 9.37 -17.64
CA ARG A 298 8.29 10.43 -17.59
C ARG A 298 8.38 11.21 -18.89
#